data_AF-A0A956F802-F1
#
_entry.id   AF-A0A956F802-F1
#
_cell.length_a   1.000
_cell.length_b   1.000
_cell.length_c   1.000
_cell.angle_alpha   90.00
_cell.angle_beta   90.00
_cell.angle_gamma   90.00
#
_symmetry.space_group_name_H-M   'P 1'
#
loop_
_entity.id
_entity.type
_entity.pdbx_description
1 polymer ?
#
loop_
_entity_poly.entity_id
_entity_poly.type
_entity_poly.pdbx_seq_one_letter_code
_entity_poly.pdbx_strand_id
1 'polypeptide(L)'
;MHPRPTILGPTLLLALGSASAAQAAPASLPAPSLERPYGNALGDGLRLSDHAPEPTQSVVCADGETLMGIDVSYYQGDIDWNAVAADGVTFAWVRVSHSLQFFDPQFEANLAGARAAGVHTGVYQYFEPSEDPVAQADLLLESMGPLLPGDMPPMIDVESQDPVAAGAYVDAIQAWIDRIEEVTGVQPFIYTGYYYWNDNVGGSGQFASYPLWIANYNAGCPLIPDVWASWTIHQYCACESVAGISGAVDGDTFNGNLDDLMGLAVGAGVCGDGICDGTEDEFSCVSDCPPCGVIPPEGGTIDDDDACHERYGPEQYWRTEADGIGGQLHWTAATELEDPSNFAIWRLYFEESGLYSVEVHVQSPWAETHQAAYRISHAGGEDVELLDQAAADGWRLLTNVQFDAASDHWVRLDDNTGEPVAEEIGIVYDALRVTRLDGGGDSTGGANDTGEDPDGTTDPGGTTLPGGTGGSGDSEDTFALPPLNDGDDGGGCGCRSTTPSRATPGLLLLLALGLRRRRARTG
;
A
#
# COMPACT_ATOMS: atom_id res chain seq x y z
N MET A 1 -68.19 9.60 -29.91
CA MET A 1 -68.52 10.73 -30.82
C MET A 1 -67.70 11.95 -30.41
N HIS A 2 -67.51 12.90 -31.32
CA HIS A 2 -66.73 14.14 -31.19
C HIS A 2 -67.64 15.33 -30.75
N PRO A 3 -67.18 16.59 -30.50
CA PRO A 3 -65.80 17.11 -30.33
C PRO A 3 -65.62 18.28 -29.28
N ARG A 4 -64.48 19.02 -29.35
CA ARG A 4 -64.27 20.49 -29.08
C ARG A 4 -64.15 21.01 -27.61
N PRO A 5 -63.55 22.22 -27.35
CA PRO A 5 -62.40 22.87 -28.03
C PRO A 5 -61.42 23.74 -27.15
N THR A 6 -60.12 23.70 -27.46
CA THR A 6 -59.21 24.79 -27.97
C THR A 6 -59.09 26.21 -27.31
N ILE A 7 -57.97 26.91 -27.66
CA ILE A 7 -57.55 28.34 -27.44
C ILE A 7 -56.56 28.45 -26.26
N LEU A 8 -55.30 28.93 -26.35
CA LEU A 8 -54.38 29.45 -27.41
C LEU A 8 -52.95 28.86 -27.15
N GLY A 9 -51.80 29.17 -27.78
CA GLY A 9 -51.37 30.17 -28.79
C GLY A 9 -50.44 31.27 -28.19
N PRO A 10 -49.42 31.83 -28.91
CA PRO A 10 -49.17 31.77 -30.36
C PRO A 10 -47.84 31.09 -30.80
N THR A 11 -47.64 30.99 -32.11
CA THR A 11 -46.38 30.62 -32.78
C THR A 11 -46.08 31.65 -33.88
N LEU A 12 -44.81 31.96 -34.16
CA LEU A 12 -44.40 32.76 -35.31
C LEU A 12 -43.58 31.90 -36.30
N LEU A 13 -43.72 32.18 -37.59
CA LEU A 13 -43.30 31.30 -38.68
C LEU A 13 -42.73 32.10 -39.86
N LEU A 14 -41.46 31.86 -40.21
CA LEU A 14 -40.88 32.08 -41.56
C LEU A 14 -39.81 30.98 -41.75
N ALA A 15 -39.83 30.09 -42.75
CA ALA A 15 -40.08 30.17 -44.20
C ALA A 15 -38.76 30.04 -44.98
N LEU A 16 -38.62 28.95 -45.73
CA LEU A 16 -37.44 28.62 -46.53
C LEU A 16 -37.43 29.38 -47.86
N GLY A 17 -36.24 29.79 -48.32
CA GLY A 17 -36.00 30.33 -49.65
C GLY A 17 -34.53 30.17 -50.02
N SER A 18 -34.23 29.41 -51.07
CA SER A 18 -32.87 28.97 -51.41
C SER A 18 -32.20 29.86 -52.46
N ALA A 19 -30.89 30.09 -52.29
CA ALA A 19 -29.98 30.63 -53.29
C ALA A 19 -28.67 29.84 -53.24
N SER A 20 -28.14 29.43 -54.38
CA SER A 20 -26.88 28.67 -54.46
C SER A 20 -25.73 29.60 -54.83
N ALA A 21 -24.66 29.53 -54.04
CA ALA A 21 -23.36 30.09 -54.38
C ALA A 21 -22.29 29.07 -53.96
N ALA A 22 -21.56 28.52 -54.93
CA ALA A 22 -20.46 27.61 -54.64
C ALA A 22 -19.20 28.42 -54.30
N GLN A 23 -18.68 28.25 -53.08
CA GLN A 23 -17.36 28.73 -52.67
C GLN A 23 -16.47 27.51 -52.43
N ALA A 24 -15.21 27.58 -52.89
CA ALA A 24 -14.34 26.40 -52.93
C ALA A 24 -13.88 25.93 -51.54
N ALA A 25 -13.61 24.63 -51.41
CA ALA A 25 -12.92 24.07 -50.25
C ALA A 25 -11.52 24.68 -50.10
N PRO A 26 -11.01 24.88 -48.87
CA PRO A 26 -9.61 25.23 -48.66
C PRO A 26 -8.72 24.10 -49.16
N ALA A 27 -7.67 24.43 -49.91
CA ALA A 27 -6.70 23.44 -50.38
C ALA A 27 -5.86 22.94 -49.20
N SER A 28 -5.67 21.62 -49.12
CA SER A 28 -4.73 21.00 -48.19
C SER A 28 -3.30 21.51 -48.46
N LEU A 29 -2.72 22.23 -47.51
CA LEU A 29 -1.28 22.50 -47.54
C LEU A 29 -0.52 21.20 -47.27
N PRO A 30 0.51 20.84 -48.06
CA PRO A 30 1.35 19.69 -47.76
C PRO A 30 2.17 19.97 -46.50
N ALA A 31 2.34 18.95 -45.66
CA ALA A 31 3.22 19.05 -44.49
C ALA A 31 4.66 19.39 -44.91
N PRO A 32 5.39 20.23 -44.16
CA PRO A 32 6.78 20.52 -44.44
C PRO A 32 7.62 19.26 -44.19
N SER A 33 8.22 18.73 -45.25
CA SER A 33 9.10 17.56 -45.17
C SER A 33 10.39 17.91 -44.40
N LEU A 34 10.51 17.41 -43.16
CA LEU A 34 11.74 17.48 -42.36
C LEU A 34 12.80 16.48 -42.85
N GLU A 35 13.21 16.64 -44.11
CA GLU A 35 14.46 16.08 -44.62
C GLU A 35 15.45 17.21 -44.92
N ARG A 36 16.42 17.39 -44.01
CA ARG A 36 17.81 17.73 -44.37
C ARG A 36 18.76 17.26 -43.27
N PRO A 37 19.98 16.82 -43.62
CA PRO A 37 20.78 15.96 -42.75
C PRO A 37 21.60 16.75 -41.72
N TYR A 38 21.95 16.07 -40.63
CA TYR A 38 23.09 16.45 -39.79
C TYR A 38 24.37 16.51 -40.64
N GLY A 39 24.85 17.72 -40.90
CA GLY A 39 26.04 17.98 -41.70
C GLY A 39 27.30 17.99 -40.85
N ASN A 40 28.25 17.09 -41.13
CA ASN A 40 29.54 17.04 -40.46
C ASN A 40 30.28 18.39 -40.54
N ALA A 41 30.59 18.99 -39.39
CA ALA A 41 31.35 20.23 -39.25
C ALA A 41 32.61 20.04 -38.41
N LEU A 42 33.48 19.10 -38.82
CA LEU A 42 34.81 18.93 -38.21
C LEU A 42 35.72 20.12 -38.55
N GLY A 43 35.87 21.05 -37.61
CA GLY A 43 36.86 22.12 -37.65
C GLY A 43 38.13 21.72 -36.88
N ASP A 44 39.18 21.32 -37.59
CA ASP A 44 40.48 20.97 -37.00
C ASP A 44 41.25 22.21 -36.50
N GLY A 45 41.98 22.09 -35.38
CA GLY A 45 43.11 22.97 -35.11
C GLY A 45 43.20 23.77 -33.80
N LEU A 46 42.95 23.18 -32.62
CA LEU A 46 43.67 23.60 -31.41
C LEU A 46 44.03 22.39 -30.52
N ARG A 47 45.18 22.44 -29.85
CA ARG A 47 45.78 21.27 -29.17
C ARG A 47 45.80 21.40 -27.64
N LEU A 48 45.31 20.34 -26.99
CA LEU A 48 45.85 19.73 -25.77
C LEU A 48 46.34 20.68 -24.66
N SER A 49 45.45 20.97 -23.73
CA SER A 49 45.76 20.99 -22.29
C SER A 49 44.62 20.29 -21.56
N ASP A 50 44.97 19.36 -20.67
CA ASP A 50 44.14 18.79 -19.61
C ASP A 50 42.75 18.29 -20.02
N HIS A 51 42.66 17.01 -20.43
CA HIS A 51 41.40 16.28 -20.33
C HIS A 51 41.07 16.08 -18.84
N ALA A 52 40.02 16.76 -18.38
CA ALA A 52 39.16 16.15 -17.36
C ALA A 52 38.63 14.82 -17.93
N PRO A 53 38.30 13.81 -17.10
CA PRO A 53 37.56 12.67 -17.60
C PRO A 53 36.22 13.16 -18.18
N GLU A 54 35.89 12.72 -19.39
CA GLU A 54 34.54 12.87 -19.94
C GLU A 54 33.55 12.21 -18.94
N PRO A 55 32.37 12.82 -18.66
CA PRO A 55 31.41 12.27 -17.71
C PRO A 55 30.97 10.88 -18.16
N THR A 56 31.05 9.91 -17.26
CA THR A 56 30.81 8.50 -17.56
C THR A 56 29.33 8.16 -17.41
N GLN A 57 28.53 8.70 -18.33
CA GLN A 57 27.10 8.44 -18.56
C GLN A 57 26.56 7.22 -17.79
N SER A 58 25.96 7.48 -16.62
CA SER A 58 25.39 6.46 -15.74
C SER A 58 24.09 5.88 -16.29
N VAL A 59 24.20 4.74 -16.98
CA VAL A 59 23.06 3.87 -17.28
C VAL A 59 22.79 2.98 -16.07
N VAL A 60 21.62 3.12 -15.45
CA VAL A 60 21.24 2.41 -14.21
C VAL A 60 19.96 1.63 -14.45
N CYS A 61 19.98 0.32 -14.17
CA CYS A 61 18.82 -0.55 -14.31
C CYS A 61 17.98 -0.55 -13.02
N ALA A 62 16.73 -1.03 -13.10
CA ALA A 62 15.99 -1.41 -11.90
C ALA A 62 16.65 -2.60 -11.21
N ASP A 63 16.62 -2.63 -9.88
CA ASP A 63 17.27 -3.68 -9.07
C ASP A 63 16.35 -4.88 -8.76
N GLY A 64 15.04 -4.78 -9.06
CA GLY A 64 14.03 -5.78 -8.72
C GLY A 64 12.79 -5.74 -9.61
N GLU A 65 11.62 -5.80 -8.97
CA GLU A 65 10.32 -5.62 -9.64
C GLU A 65 10.07 -4.14 -9.97
N THR A 66 9.09 -3.87 -10.83
CA THR A 66 8.76 -2.52 -11.29
C THR A 66 7.26 -2.37 -11.55
N LEU A 67 6.66 -1.28 -11.07
CA LEU A 67 5.25 -0.94 -11.35
C LEU A 67 5.10 -0.04 -12.57
N MET A 68 3.95 -0.17 -13.25
CA MET A 68 3.55 0.67 -14.38
C MET A 68 2.77 1.89 -13.88
N GLY A 69 3.07 3.06 -14.44
CA GLY A 69 2.33 4.29 -14.20
C GLY A 69 2.30 5.21 -15.41
N ILE A 70 1.69 6.38 -15.23
CA ILE A 70 1.55 7.42 -16.25
C ILE A 70 1.67 8.81 -15.63
N ASP A 71 1.98 9.84 -16.43
CA ASP A 71 1.64 11.23 -16.11
C ASP A 71 0.61 11.79 -17.10
N VAL A 72 -0.25 12.69 -16.62
CA VAL A 72 -1.40 13.20 -17.37
C VAL A 72 -1.69 14.67 -17.18
N SER A 73 -2.26 15.27 -18.22
CA SER A 73 -2.65 16.66 -18.30
C SER A 73 -3.86 16.85 -19.22
N TYR A 74 -4.24 18.09 -19.55
CA TYR A 74 -5.33 18.30 -20.53
C TYR A 74 -5.07 17.71 -21.93
N TYR A 75 -3.82 17.39 -22.28
CA TYR A 75 -3.49 16.81 -23.59
C TYR A 75 -4.11 15.42 -23.81
N GLN A 76 -4.26 14.64 -22.74
CA GLN A 76 -4.85 13.30 -22.76
C GLN A 76 -6.40 13.31 -22.87
N GLY A 77 -7.04 14.47 -22.65
CA GLY A 77 -8.48 14.66 -22.84
C GLY A 77 -9.34 14.09 -21.70
N ASP A 78 -10.48 13.48 -22.05
CA ASP A 78 -11.37 12.80 -21.10
C ASP A 78 -10.89 11.34 -20.92
N ILE A 79 -10.67 10.91 -19.67
CA ILE A 79 -10.06 9.63 -19.32
C ILE A 79 -11.06 8.72 -18.59
N ASP A 80 -11.19 7.46 -19.00
CA ASP A 80 -11.89 6.42 -18.24
C ASP A 80 -10.93 5.74 -17.25
N TRP A 81 -10.84 6.30 -16.05
CA TRP A 81 -9.90 5.85 -15.02
C TRP A 81 -10.12 4.41 -14.54
N ASN A 82 -11.33 3.85 -14.66
CA ASN A 82 -11.57 2.45 -14.33
C ASN A 82 -10.94 1.52 -15.39
N ALA A 83 -10.96 1.94 -16.66
CA ALA A 83 -10.27 1.23 -17.73
C ALA A 83 -8.74 1.34 -17.60
N VAL A 84 -8.23 2.51 -17.16
CA VAL A 84 -6.80 2.73 -16.87
C VAL A 84 -6.29 1.80 -15.77
N ALA A 85 -6.99 1.74 -14.63
CA ALA A 85 -6.65 0.83 -13.53
C ALA A 85 -6.73 -0.65 -13.96
N ALA A 86 -7.76 -1.02 -14.73
CA ALA A 86 -7.94 -2.38 -15.26
C ALA A 86 -6.89 -2.81 -16.31
N ASP A 87 -6.15 -1.86 -16.90
CA ASP A 87 -5.02 -2.12 -17.80
C ASP A 87 -3.67 -2.27 -17.05
N GLY A 88 -3.67 -2.13 -15.72
CA GLY A 88 -2.52 -2.35 -14.85
C GLY A 88 -1.74 -1.10 -14.43
N VAL A 89 -2.25 0.11 -14.71
CA VAL A 89 -1.65 1.36 -14.22
C VAL A 89 -1.86 1.46 -12.70
N THR A 90 -0.76 1.45 -11.94
CA THR A 90 -0.76 1.45 -10.46
C THR A 90 -0.67 2.87 -9.89
N PHE A 91 0.06 3.78 -10.55
CA PHE A 91 0.21 5.17 -10.13
C PHE A 91 -0.01 6.18 -11.26
N ALA A 92 -0.40 7.40 -10.90
CA ALA A 92 -0.51 8.50 -11.85
C ALA A 92 -0.15 9.86 -11.21
N TRP A 93 0.62 10.70 -11.93
CA TRP A 93 0.78 12.11 -11.56
C TRP A 93 -0.06 13.02 -12.47
N VAL A 94 -0.77 13.96 -11.86
CA VAL A 94 -1.67 14.90 -12.57
C VAL A 94 -1.09 16.32 -12.54
N ARG A 95 -0.96 16.96 -13.70
CA ARG A 95 -0.48 18.35 -13.77
C ARG A 95 -1.46 19.32 -13.13
N VAL A 96 -0.98 20.13 -12.18
CA VAL A 96 -1.71 21.29 -11.64
C VAL A 96 -1.72 22.43 -12.65
N SER A 97 -0.54 22.83 -13.13
CA SER A 97 -0.39 23.96 -14.04
C SER A 97 0.91 23.91 -14.84
N HIS A 98 0.93 24.69 -15.92
CA HIS A 98 2.14 25.23 -16.54
C HIS A 98 2.31 26.66 -16.03
N SER A 99 3.35 26.84 -15.20
CA SER A 99 3.77 28.10 -14.57
C SER A 99 2.60 28.89 -13.94
N LEU A 100 2.72 30.23 -13.80
CA LEU A 100 1.69 31.03 -13.14
C LEU A 100 0.51 31.42 -14.06
N GLN A 101 0.49 30.99 -15.34
CA GLN A 101 -0.48 31.48 -16.33
C GLN A 101 -1.46 30.42 -16.85
N PHE A 102 -1.16 29.13 -16.74
CA PHE A 102 -2.00 28.07 -17.30
C PHE A 102 -2.26 26.96 -16.28
N PHE A 103 -3.26 27.16 -15.43
CA PHE A 103 -3.89 26.09 -14.66
C PHE A 103 -4.47 25.02 -15.61
N ASP A 104 -4.23 23.75 -15.32
CA ASP A 104 -4.64 22.66 -16.21
C ASP A 104 -6.15 22.39 -16.09
N PRO A 105 -6.94 22.53 -17.17
CA PRO A 105 -8.40 22.44 -17.09
C PRO A 105 -8.92 21.04 -16.76
N GLN A 106 -8.11 19.97 -16.86
CA GLN A 106 -8.51 18.61 -16.47
C GLN A 106 -8.03 18.22 -15.06
N PHE A 107 -7.26 19.07 -14.34
CA PHE A 107 -6.65 18.73 -13.04
C PHE A 107 -7.64 18.12 -12.03
N GLU A 108 -8.72 18.83 -11.70
CA GLU A 108 -9.72 18.38 -10.72
C GLU A 108 -10.39 17.05 -11.14
N ALA A 109 -10.66 16.88 -12.44
CA ALA A 109 -11.34 15.71 -12.99
C ALA A 109 -10.42 14.48 -13.02
N ASN A 110 -9.15 14.66 -13.39
CA ASN A 110 -8.15 13.60 -13.43
C ASN A 110 -7.76 13.15 -12.02
N LEU A 111 -7.48 14.08 -11.10
CA LEU A 111 -7.12 13.74 -9.72
C LEU A 111 -8.26 13.03 -8.98
N ALA A 112 -9.50 13.48 -9.16
CA ALA A 112 -10.67 12.81 -8.57
C ALA A 112 -10.96 11.46 -9.23
N GLY A 113 -10.80 11.35 -10.56
CA GLY A 113 -11.04 10.12 -11.32
C GLY A 113 -10.05 9.01 -11.00
N ALA A 114 -8.75 9.34 -10.94
CA ALA A 114 -7.68 8.39 -10.61
C ALA A 114 -7.85 7.83 -9.19
N ARG A 115 -8.02 8.70 -8.18
CA ARG A 115 -8.30 8.30 -6.79
C ARG A 115 -9.55 7.41 -6.68
N ALA A 116 -10.62 7.75 -7.40
CA ALA A 116 -11.87 6.96 -7.39
C ALA A 116 -11.77 5.60 -8.10
N ALA A 117 -10.71 5.36 -8.87
CA ALA A 117 -10.41 4.08 -9.52
C ALA A 117 -9.32 3.26 -8.78
N GLY A 118 -8.84 3.73 -7.62
CA GLY A 118 -7.78 3.06 -6.85
C GLY A 118 -6.36 3.27 -7.37
N VAL A 119 -6.14 4.23 -8.28
CA VAL A 119 -4.79 4.58 -8.77
C VAL A 119 -4.12 5.53 -7.77
N HIS A 120 -2.89 5.22 -7.34
CA HIS A 120 -2.16 6.07 -6.39
C HIS A 120 -1.76 7.40 -7.05
N THR A 121 -2.19 8.52 -6.49
CA THR A 121 -2.06 9.83 -7.14
C THR A 121 -0.98 10.72 -6.54
N GLY A 122 -0.15 11.29 -7.40
CA GLY A 122 0.61 12.50 -7.12
C GLY A 122 0.19 13.67 -8.00
N VAL A 123 0.83 14.82 -7.82
CA VAL A 123 0.56 16.04 -8.60
C VAL A 123 1.86 16.73 -9.02
N TYR A 124 1.86 17.42 -10.16
CA TYR A 124 3.06 18.10 -10.66
C TYR A 124 2.87 19.54 -11.13
N GLN A 125 3.96 20.30 -11.05
CA GLN A 125 4.08 21.68 -11.52
C GLN A 125 5.13 21.73 -12.63
N TYR A 126 4.72 21.99 -13.87
CA TYR A 126 5.66 22.36 -14.94
C TYR A 126 6.24 23.74 -14.57
N PHE A 127 7.54 23.80 -14.36
CA PHE A 127 8.21 24.90 -13.66
C PHE A 127 9.02 25.80 -14.60
N GLU A 128 8.67 27.08 -14.63
CA GLU A 128 9.40 28.11 -15.39
C GLU A 128 10.32 28.90 -14.44
N PRO A 129 11.66 28.83 -14.60
CA PRO A 129 12.63 29.40 -13.67
C PRO A 129 12.82 30.92 -13.79
N SER A 130 12.23 31.58 -14.81
CA SER A 130 12.19 33.06 -14.87
C SER A 130 11.06 33.69 -14.06
N GLU A 131 10.14 32.88 -13.53
CA GLU A 131 9.00 33.31 -12.72
C GLU A 131 9.29 33.22 -11.22
N ASP A 132 8.31 33.60 -10.37
CA ASP A 132 8.47 33.51 -8.92
C ASP A 132 8.31 32.03 -8.48
N PRO A 133 9.37 31.39 -7.94
CA PRO A 133 9.33 29.96 -7.59
C PRO A 133 8.46 29.69 -6.36
N VAL A 134 8.36 30.65 -5.42
CA VAL A 134 7.52 30.52 -4.23
C VAL A 134 6.06 30.63 -4.64
N ALA A 135 5.72 31.53 -5.57
CA ALA A 135 4.37 31.61 -6.11
C ALA A 135 3.95 30.35 -6.92
N GLN A 136 4.88 29.70 -7.62
CA GLN A 136 4.61 28.43 -8.32
C GLN A 136 4.42 27.27 -7.33
N ALA A 137 5.14 27.25 -6.22
CA ALA A 137 4.92 26.29 -5.13
C ALA A 137 3.57 26.55 -4.43
N ASP A 138 3.26 27.81 -4.12
CA ASP A 138 1.97 28.21 -3.53
C ASP A 138 0.79 27.86 -4.44
N LEU A 139 0.89 28.01 -5.76
CA LEU A 139 -0.14 27.60 -6.71
C LEU A 139 -0.39 26.08 -6.67
N LEU A 140 0.66 25.25 -6.60
CA LEU A 140 0.51 23.81 -6.45
C LEU A 140 -0.11 23.45 -5.09
N LEU A 141 0.36 24.06 -4.00
CA LEU A 141 -0.15 23.85 -2.64
C LEU A 141 -1.63 24.24 -2.49
N GLU A 142 -2.04 25.40 -3.03
CA GLU A 142 -3.44 25.84 -3.02
C GLU A 142 -4.35 24.94 -3.86
N SER A 143 -3.83 24.32 -4.92
CA SER A 143 -4.60 23.48 -5.84
C SER A 143 -4.77 22.04 -5.35
N MET A 144 -3.71 21.42 -4.80
CA MET A 144 -3.80 20.05 -4.27
C MET A 144 -4.42 20.00 -2.86
N GLY A 145 -4.32 21.09 -2.09
CA GLY A 145 -4.76 21.15 -0.70
C GLY A 145 -3.79 20.45 0.27
N PRO A 146 -4.27 20.02 1.45
CA PRO A 146 -3.45 19.24 2.37
C PRO A 146 -3.27 17.81 1.83
N LEU A 147 -2.04 17.31 1.87
CA LEU A 147 -1.74 15.90 1.60
C LEU A 147 -2.39 15.01 2.67
N LEU A 148 -2.98 13.90 2.24
CA LEU A 148 -3.65 12.91 3.07
C LEU A 148 -2.84 11.60 3.16
N PRO A 149 -3.13 10.71 4.13
CA PRO A 149 -2.64 9.33 4.12
C PRO A 149 -2.79 8.70 2.73
N GLY A 150 -1.69 8.18 2.18
CA GLY A 150 -1.65 7.54 0.85
C GLY A 150 -1.47 8.47 -0.35
N ASP A 151 -1.41 9.80 -0.17
CA ASP A 151 -1.07 10.72 -1.26
C ASP A 151 0.43 10.67 -1.60
N MET A 152 0.77 10.66 -2.90
CA MET A 152 2.17 10.69 -3.32
C MET A 152 2.77 12.10 -3.22
N PRO A 153 4.07 12.24 -2.88
CA PRO A 153 4.74 13.53 -2.82
C PRO A 153 4.64 14.32 -4.15
N PRO A 154 4.48 15.65 -4.08
CA PRO A 154 4.37 16.47 -5.27
C PRO A 154 5.68 16.49 -6.06
N MET A 155 5.60 16.83 -7.35
CA MET A 155 6.73 16.78 -8.28
C MET A 155 6.98 18.15 -8.94
N ILE A 156 8.26 18.56 -9.01
CA ILE A 156 8.71 19.70 -9.82
C ILE A 156 9.22 19.18 -11.17
N ASP A 157 8.61 19.66 -12.24
CA ASP A 157 8.93 19.30 -13.62
C ASP A 157 9.89 20.34 -14.21
N VAL A 158 11.14 19.89 -14.43
CA VAL A 158 12.30 20.70 -14.77
C VAL A 158 12.73 20.42 -16.23
N GLU A 159 11.95 20.93 -17.18
CA GLU A 159 12.25 20.87 -18.63
C GLU A 159 12.04 22.19 -19.44
N SER A 160 11.86 23.33 -18.75
CA SER A 160 11.68 24.69 -19.30
C SER A 160 12.53 25.09 -20.53
N GLN A 161 12.03 26.04 -21.33
CA GLN A 161 12.80 26.65 -22.43
C GLN A 161 13.32 28.06 -22.11
N ASP A 162 13.27 28.48 -20.83
CA ASP A 162 13.74 29.78 -20.38
C ASP A 162 15.27 29.94 -20.49
N PRO A 163 15.78 31.07 -21.01
CA PRO A 163 17.21 31.35 -21.12
C PRO A 163 17.83 31.82 -19.78
N VAL A 164 17.58 31.08 -18.70
CA VAL A 164 18.12 31.32 -17.35
C VAL A 164 19.50 30.65 -17.21
N ALA A 165 20.41 31.29 -16.47
CA ALA A 165 21.73 30.74 -16.21
C ALA A 165 21.68 29.69 -15.08
N ALA A 166 22.34 28.54 -15.26
CA ALA A 166 22.27 27.37 -14.37
C ALA A 166 22.27 27.66 -12.85
N GLY A 167 23.13 28.57 -12.36
CA GLY A 167 23.14 28.95 -10.94
C GLY A 167 21.83 29.57 -10.45
N ALA A 168 21.21 30.43 -11.26
CA ALA A 168 19.90 31.01 -10.96
C ALA A 168 18.76 29.99 -11.13
N TYR A 169 18.93 28.99 -11.99
CA TYR A 169 18.01 27.85 -12.09
C TYR A 169 18.06 27.02 -10.80
N VAL A 170 19.25 26.69 -10.30
CA VAL A 170 19.47 26.00 -9.02
C VAL A 170 18.87 26.80 -7.85
N ASP A 171 19.11 28.12 -7.79
CA ASP A 171 18.52 29.00 -6.77
C ASP A 171 16.97 28.97 -6.82
N ALA A 172 16.37 28.94 -8.03
CA ALA A 172 14.92 28.90 -8.22
C ALA A 172 14.29 27.54 -7.86
N ILE A 173 14.92 26.42 -8.23
CA ILE A 173 14.49 25.06 -7.83
C ILE A 173 14.54 24.94 -6.31
N GLN A 174 15.63 25.37 -5.66
CA GLN A 174 15.73 25.31 -4.20
C GLN A 174 14.63 26.14 -3.53
N ALA A 175 14.32 27.34 -4.02
CA ALA A 175 13.27 28.18 -3.46
C ALA A 175 11.85 27.60 -3.64
N TRP A 176 11.60 26.78 -4.67
CA TRP A 176 10.36 26.02 -4.82
C TRP A 176 10.31 24.84 -3.84
N ILE A 177 11.40 24.06 -3.75
CA ILE A 177 11.52 22.90 -2.85
C ILE A 177 11.42 23.32 -1.38
N ASP A 178 12.14 24.36 -0.96
CA ASP A 178 12.09 24.94 0.39
C ASP A 178 10.64 25.27 0.79
N ARG A 179 9.83 25.77 -0.17
CA ARG A 179 8.43 26.15 0.07
C ARG A 179 7.50 24.95 0.19
N ILE A 180 7.71 23.90 -0.61
CA ILE A 180 6.98 22.64 -0.47
C ILE A 180 7.32 21.97 0.87
N GLU A 181 8.61 21.84 1.20
CA GLU A 181 9.06 21.24 2.47
C GLU A 181 8.56 22.04 3.69
N GLU A 182 8.54 23.38 3.64
CA GLU A 182 7.99 24.23 4.73
C GLU A 182 6.52 23.93 5.04
N VAL A 183 5.70 23.71 4.01
CA VAL A 183 4.23 23.60 4.17
C VAL A 183 3.78 22.15 4.34
N THR A 184 4.45 21.20 3.70
CA THR A 184 4.04 19.78 3.68
C THR A 184 4.86 18.89 4.61
N GLY A 185 6.12 19.24 4.86
CA GLY A 185 7.08 18.38 5.56
C GLY A 185 7.60 17.19 4.74
N VAL A 186 7.25 17.05 3.45
CA VAL A 186 7.72 15.95 2.58
C VAL A 186 8.63 16.45 1.46
N GLN A 187 9.55 15.59 1.02
CA GLN A 187 10.48 15.91 -0.05
C GLN A 187 9.81 15.68 -1.42
N PRO A 188 9.77 16.69 -2.31
CA PRO A 188 9.20 16.51 -3.64
C PRO A 188 10.08 15.67 -4.57
N PHE A 189 9.46 15.07 -5.59
CA PHE A 189 10.16 14.49 -6.73
C PHE A 189 10.72 15.59 -7.64
N ILE A 190 11.83 15.31 -8.31
CA ILE A 190 12.36 16.13 -9.40
C ILE A 190 12.27 15.32 -10.70
N TYR A 191 11.44 15.79 -11.64
CA TYR A 191 11.43 15.30 -13.02
C TYR A 191 12.39 16.11 -13.89
N THR A 192 13.20 15.43 -14.69
CA THR A 192 14.04 16.06 -15.72
C THR A 192 14.60 15.04 -16.71
N GLY A 193 15.18 15.49 -17.83
CA GLY A 193 15.95 14.64 -18.75
C GLY A 193 17.47 14.74 -18.56
N TYR A 194 18.23 13.68 -18.86
CA TYR A 194 19.70 13.63 -18.66
C TYR A 194 20.45 14.87 -19.21
N TYR A 195 20.24 15.17 -20.49
CA TYR A 195 20.92 16.29 -21.14
C TYR A 195 20.43 17.63 -20.58
N TYR A 196 19.14 17.72 -20.26
CA TYR A 196 18.55 18.93 -19.70
C TYR A 196 19.19 19.33 -18.37
N TRP A 197 19.32 18.38 -17.43
CA TRP A 197 19.93 18.64 -16.13
C TRP A 197 21.40 19.08 -16.24
N ASN A 198 22.16 18.45 -17.13
CA ASN A 198 23.56 18.76 -17.33
C ASN A 198 23.77 20.11 -18.04
N ASP A 199 23.00 20.41 -19.09
CA ASP A 199 23.17 21.61 -19.91
C ASP A 199 22.52 22.86 -19.29
N ASN A 200 21.32 22.75 -18.69
CA ASN A 200 20.54 23.89 -18.19
C ASN A 200 20.67 24.09 -16.67
N VAL A 201 20.67 23.01 -15.89
CA VAL A 201 20.87 23.05 -14.42
C VAL A 201 22.35 22.85 -14.04
N GLY A 202 23.23 22.70 -15.03
CA GLY A 202 24.69 22.67 -14.87
C GLY A 202 25.23 21.43 -14.18
N GLY A 203 24.45 20.33 -14.15
CA GLY A 203 24.83 19.08 -13.47
C GLY A 203 24.92 19.24 -11.94
N SER A 204 24.07 20.08 -11.35
CA SER A 204 24.13 20.39 -9.91
C SER A 204 23.87 19.16 -9.04
N GLY A 205 24.86 18.81 -8.20
CA GLY A 205 24.72 17.75 -7.19
C GLY A 205 24.02 18.19 -5.90
N GLN A 206 23.48 19.40 -5.85
CA GLN A 206 22.75 19.93 -4.69
C GLN A 206 21.49 19.10 -4.37
N PHE A 207 20.87 18.52 -5.40
CA PHE A 207 19.59 17.82 -5.30
C PHE A 207 19.72 16.28 -5.35
N ALA A 208 20.94 15.75 -5.21
CA ALA A 208 21.25 14.31 -5.34
C ALA A 208 20.54 13.38 -4.30
N SER A 209 19.92 13.95 -3.26
CA SER A 209 19.13 13.24 -2.26
C SER A 209 17.62 13.22 -2.52
N TYR A 210 17.13 13.95 -3.52
CA TYR A 210 15.70 13.98 -3.88
C TYR A 210 15.36 12.83 -4.83
N PRO A 211 14.15 12.23 -4.75
CA PRO A 211 13.75 11.17 -5.65
C PRO A 211 13.69 11.68 -7.10
N LEU A 212 14.37 10.96 -7.98
CA LEU A 212 14.55 11.33 -9.39
C LEU A 212 13.49 10.65 -10.25
N TRP A 213 12.76 11.44 -11.03
CA TRP A 213 11.98 10.98 -12.17
C TRP A 213 12.76 11.31 -13.44
N ILE A 214 13.26 10.29 -14.14
CA ILE A 214 14.14 10.50 -15.31
C ILE A 214 13.36 10.36 -16.63
N ALA A 215 13.36 11.42 -17.43
CA ALA A 215 12.86 11.38 -18.81
C ALA A 215 13.94 10.80 -19.74
N ASN A 216 13.74 9.57 -20.22
CA ASN A 216 14.72 8.91 -21.09
C ASN A 216 14.07 7.86 -22.02
N TYR A 217 13.54 8.30 -23.16
CA TYR A 217 12.67 7.51 -24.05
C TYR A 217 13.31 6.24 -24.65
N ASN A 218 13.32 5.17 -23.85
CA ASN A 218 13.62 3.79 -24.21
C ASN A 218 13.07 2.86 -23.11
N ALA A 219 12.46 1.73 -23.47
CA ALA A 219 11.98 0.72 -22.52
C ALA A 219 13.13 -0.17 -22.00
N GLY A 220 14.17 0.46 -21.47
CA GLY A 220 15.38 -0.18 -20.95
C GLY A 220 15.97 0.64 -19.80
N CYS A 221 17.15 0.25 -19.32
CA CYS A 221 17.78 0.97 -18.20
C CYS A 221 18.07 2.44 -18.57
N PRO A 222 17.51 3.44 -17.85
CA PRO A 222 17.68 4.84 -18.21
C PRO A 222 19.11 5.34 -17.97
N LEU A 223 19.47 6.34 -18.77
CA LEU A 223 20.63 7.21 -18.54
C LEU A 223 20.24 8.31 -17.53
N ILE A 224 20.80 8.26 -16.32
CA ILE A 224 20.58 9.25 -15.25
C ILE A 224 21.79 10.19 -15.11
N PRO A 225 21.61 11.45 -14.63
CA PRO A 225 22.74 12.34 -14.37
C PRO A 225 23.63 11.80 -13.25
N ASP A 226 24.95 11.78 -13.47
CA ASP A 226 26.00 11.19 -12.63
C ASP A 226 26.04 11.67 -11.14
N VAL A 227 25.18 12.61 -10.75
CA VAL A 227 25.00 13.09 -9.37
C VAL A 227 24.01 12.26 -8.55
N TRP A 228 23.05 11.59 -9.19
CA TRP A 228 22.14 10.65 -8.53
C TRP A 228 22.70 9.23 -8.54
N ALA A 229 22.45 8.48 -7.47
CA ALA A 229 22.88 7.09 -7.36
C ALA A 229 21.94 6.08 -8.07
N SER A 230 20.67 6.45 -8.21
CA SER A 230 19.63 5.68 -8.90
C SER A 230 18.48 6.61 -9.31
N TRP A 231 17.47 6.06 -9.99
CA TRP A 231 16.19 6.70 -10.31
C TRP A 231 15.06 6.05 -9.51
N THR A 232 14.00 6.81 -9.25
CA THR A 232 12.79 6.38 -8.55
C THR A 232 11.67 6.08 -9.55
N ILE A 233 11.48 6.95 -10.54
CA ILE A 233 10.55 6.76 -11.67
C ILE A 233 11.29 7.03 -12.99
N HIS A 234 10.92 6.34 -14.06
CA HIS A 234 11.49 6.50 -15.40
C HIS A 234 10.38 6.64 -16.45
N GLN A 235 10.28 7.83 -17.06
CA GLN A 235 9.43 8.09 -18.22
C GLN A 235 10.10 7.50 -19.47
N TYR A 236 9.61 6.35 -19.92
CA TYR A 236 10.25 5.54 -20.95
C TYR A 236 9.67 5.77 -22.36
N CYS A 237 8.49 6.40 -22.47
CA CYS A 237 7.77 6.56 -23.73
C CYS A 237 6.71 7.68 -23.63
N ALA A 238 6.83 8.75 -24.42
CA ALA A 238 5.74 9.72 -24.66
C ALA A 238 4.76 9.20 -25.75
N CYS A 239 4.37 7.93 -25.62
CA CYS A 239 3.90 7.11 -26.75
C CYS A 239 3.12 5.84 -26.35
N GLU A 240 2.79 5.67 -25.07
CA GLU A 240 2.17 4.44 -24.57
C GLU A 240 0.65 4.40 -24.80
N SER A 241 0.04 3.21 -24.81
CA SER A 241 -1.31 2.95 -25.32
C SER A 241 -2.23 2.32 -24.26
N VAL A 242 -2.45 3.03 -23.15
CA VAL A 242 -3.28 2.58 -22.02
C VAL A 242 -4.78 2.65 -22.34
N ALA A 243 -5.53 1.60 -21.98
CA ALA A 243 -6.98 1.55 -22.10
C ALA A 243 -7.67 2.66 -21.29
N GLY A 244 -8.71 3.27 -21.86
CA GLY A 244 -9.41 4.42 -21.27
C GLY A 244 -8.86 5.79 -21.65
N ILE A 245 -7.66 5.86 -22.26
CA ILE A 245 -7.08 7.11 -22.79
C ILE A 245 -7.18 7.14 -24.32
N SER A 246 -7.50 8.30 -24.88
CA SER A 246 -7.76 8.47 -26.33
C SER A 246 -6.53 8.95 -27.12
N GLY A 247 -5.46 8.14 -27.16
CA GLY A 247 -4.28 8.46 -27.96
C GLY A 247 -3.03 7.81 -27.42
N ALA A 248 -1.92 8.56 -27.47
CA ALA A 248 -0.72 8.25 -26.69
C ALA A 248 -0.84 8.89 -25.30
N VAL A 249 -0.29 8.22 -24.30
CA VAL A 249 0.01 8.77 -22.97
C VAL A 249 1.51 8.64 -22.69
N ASP A 250 1.99 9.43 -21.76
CA ASP A 250 3.34 9.31 -21.21
C ASP A 250 3.37 8.11 -20.26
N GLY A 251 4.31 7.19 -20.50
CA GLY A 251 4.40 5.89 -19.85
C GLY A 251 5.61 5.81 -18.94
N ASP A 252 5.37 5.38 -17.70
CA ASP A 252 6.32 5.43 -16.60
C ASP A 252 6.54 4.08 -15.93
N THR A 253 7.76 3.86 -15.45
CA THR A 253 8.17 2.69 -14.67
C THR A 253 8.65 3.16 -13.31
N PHE A 254 8.11 2.61 -12.22
CA PHE A 254 8.61 2.81 -10.86
C PHE A 254 9.66 1.73 -10.50
N ASN A 255 10.70 2.11 -9.76
CA ASN A 255 11.83 1.25 -9.38
C ASN A 255 11.60 0.54 -8.04
N GLY A 256 10.62 -0.37 -8.00
CA GLY A 256 10.23 -1.13 -6.81
C GLY A 256 8.88 -1.83 -6.97
N ASN A 257 8.44 -2.51 -5.91
CA ASN A 257 7.11 -3.13 -5.82
C ASN A 257 6.05 -2.14 -5.28
N LEU A 258 4.87 -2.64 -4.85
CA LEU A 258 3.82 -1.79 -4.27
C LEU A 258 4.19 -1.25 -2.88
N ASP A 259 4.82 -2.06 -2.04
CA ASP A 259 5.26 -1.67 -0.70
C ASP A 259 6.34 -0.57 -0.77
N ASP A 260 7.30 -0.71 -1.71
CA ASP A 260 8.31 0.31 -2.03
C ASP A 260 7.67 1.63 -2.49
N LEU A 261 6.59 1.56 -3.27
CA LEU A 261 5.84 2.72 -3.77
C LEU A 261 5.07 3.41 -2.63
N MET A 262 4.37 2.63 -1.80
CA MET A 262 3.57 3.15 -0.69
C MET A 262 4.44 3.67 0.46
N GLY A 263 5.66 3.15 0.63
CA GLY A 263 6.69 3.72 1.51
C GLY A 263 7.18 5.12 1.10
N LEU A 264 6.79 5.63 -0.07
CA LEU A 264 6.99 7.03 -0.47
C LEU A 264 5.77 7.92 -0.22
N ALA A 265 4.58 7.34 -0.01
CA ALA A 265 3.35 8.08 0.19
C ALA A 265 3.33 8.80 1.55
N VAL A 266 2.63 9.93 1.60
CA VAL A 266 2.50 10.73 2.81
C VAL A 266 1.65 9.96 3.81
N GLY A 267 2.23 9.57 4.95
CA GLY A 267 1.46 9.05 6.09
C GLY A 267 0.67 7.76 5.84
N ALA A 268 1.07 6.97 4.83
CA ALA A 268 0.78 5.54 4.84
C ALA A 268 1.55 4.86 5.99
N GLY A 269 1.08 3.70 6.43
CA GLY A 269 1.79 2.86 7.40
C GLY A 269 3.04 2.17 6.84
N VAL A 270 3.49 1.12 7.50
CA VAL A 270 4.79 0.47 7.26
C VAL A 270 4.58 -0.98 6.86
N CYS A 271 4.10 -1.17 5.63
CA CYS A 271 3.80 -2.50 5.08
C CYS A 271 4.97 -3.49 5.23
N GLY A 272 4.64 -4.70 5.70
CA GLY A 272 5.57 -5.74 6.07
C GLY A 272 5.97 -5.72 7.56
N ASP A 273 5.34 -4.92 8.42
CA ASP A 273 5.52 -4.95 9.88
C ASP A 273 4.43 -5.74 10.62
N GLY A 274 3.27 -5.90 9.99
CA GLY A 274 2.16 -6.77 10.39
C GLY A 274 1.04 -6.08 11.15
N ILE A 275 0.95 -4.74 11.14
CA ILE A 275 0.06 -3.97 12.02
C ILE A 275 -0.85 -3.01 11.23
N CYS A 276 -2.00 -3.50 10.79
CA CYS A 276 -3.08 -2.72 10.17
C CYS A 276 -3.70 -1.70 11.16
N ASP A 277 -3.00 -0.60 11.46
CA ASP A 277 -3.35 0.36 12.53
C ASP A 277 -4.38 1.44 12.12
N GLY A 278 -4.81 1.43 10.85
CA GLY A 278 -5.70 2.42 10.25
C GLY A 278 -4.98 3.65 9.65
N THR A 279 -3.64 3.67 9.63
CA THR A 279 -2.85 4.40 8.61
C THR A 279 -2.60 3.56 7.35
N GLU A 280 -3.19 2.36 7.32
CA GLU A 280 -3.11 1.34 6.28
C GLU A 280 -4.53 0.84 5.94
N ASP A 281 -4.73 0.34 4.73
CA ASP A 281 -5.96 -0.31 4.27
C ASP A 281 -5.66 -1.39 3.20
N GLU A 282 -6.71 -2.09 2.76
CA GLU A 282 -6.64 -3.20 1.78
C GLU A 282 -6.13 -2.81 0.37
N PHE A 283 -5.93 -1.52 0.09
CA PHE A 283 -5.41 -1.01 -1.19
C PHE A 283 -3.97 -0.49 -1.05
N SER A 284 -3.67 0.16 0.07
CA SER A 284 -2.34 0.68 0.40
C SER A 284 -1.39 -0.37 0.97
N CYS A 285 -1.91 -1.44 1.58
CA CYS A 285 -1.11 -2.34 2.41
C CYS A 285 -1.65 -3.77 2.47
N VAL A 286 -1.83 -4.42 1.31
CA VAL A 286 -2.43 -5.77 1.15
C VAL A 286 -1.75 -6.85 2.03
N SER A 287 -0.47 -6.68 2.37
CA SER A 287 0.29 -7.61 3.22
C SER A 287 -0.11 -7.59 4.70
N ASP A 288 -0.59 -6.46 5.19
CA ASP A 288 -0.76 -6.18 6.63
C ASP A 288 -2.25 -5.89 6.95
N CYS A 289 -2.94 -5.20 6.04
CA CYS A 289 -4.39 -5.03 5.98
C CYS A 289 -5.02 -6.00 4.95
N PRO A 290 -5.47 -7.19 5.36
CA PRO A 290 -6.11 -8.17 4.47
C PRO A 290 -7.51 -7.72 4.03
N PRO A 291 -8.00 -8.18 2.85
CA PRO A 291 -9.17 -7.65 2.14
C PRO A 291 -10.54 -8.05 2.73
N CYS A 292 -10.59 -8.26 4.04
CA CYS A 292 -11.82 -8.39 4.81
C CYS A 292 -11.72 -7.86 6.25
N GLY A 293 -10.57 -7.27 6.63
CA GLY A 293 -10.31 -6.75 7.98
C GLY A 293 -9.57 -7.72 8.90
N VAL A 294 -9.17 -7.19 10.06
CA VAL A 294 -8.41 -7.91 11.11
C VAL A 294 -9.27 -8.18 12.34
N ILE A 295 -8.94 -9.26 13.06
CA ILE A 295 -9.59 -9.70 14.29
C ILE A 295 -8.86 -9.10 15.49
N PRO A 296 -9.54 -8.31 16.35
CA PRO A 296 -8.93 -7.68 17.51
C PRO A 296 -8.35 -8.64 18.55
N PRO A 297 -7.50 -8.15 19.47
CA PRO A 297 -6.81 -8.98 20.44
C PRO A 297 -7.74 -9.69 21.45
N GLU A 298 -8.98 -9.24 21.66
CA GLU A 298 -10.00 -9.99 22.41
C GLU A 298 -10.64 -11.16 21.63
N GLY A 299 -10.55 -11.13 20.30
CA GLY A 299 -11.34 -11.95 19.38
C GLY A 299 -12.50 -11.18 18.73
N GLY A 300 -13.41 -11.89 18.08
CA GLY A 300 -14.47 -11.28 17.28
C GLY A 300 -15.53 -12.29 16.83
N THR A 301 -16.48 -11.83 16.03
CA THR A 301 -17.47 -12.67 15.34
C THR A 301 -17.48 -12.27 13.88
N ILE A 302 -17.54 -13.26 13.00
CA ILE A 302 -17.62 -13.12 11.54
C ILE A 302 -18.92 -13.80 11.13
N ASP A 303 -19.87 -13.01 10.64
CA ASP A 303 -21.19 -13.45 10.19
C ASP A 303 -21.15 -14.13 8.81
N ASP A 304 -22.28 -14.65 8.30
CA ASP A 304 -22.32 -15.15 6.92
C ASP A 304 -22.56 -14.06 5.87
N ASP A 305 -22.86 -12.82 6.29
CA ASP A 305 -22.86 -11.61 5.44
C ASP A 305 -21.56 -10.76 5.51
N ASP A 306 -20.62 -11.10 6.40
CA ASP A 306 -19.33 -10.41 6.55
C ASP A 306 -18.36 -10.68 5.39
N ALA A 307 -17.49 -9.71 5.10
CA ALA A 307 -16.50 -9.80 4.02
C ALA A 307 -15.51 -10.97 4.18
N CYS A 308 -15.26 -11.45 5.40
CA CYS A 308 -14.40 -12.60 5.64
C CYS A 308 -15.09 -13.96 5.42
N HIS A 309 -16.38 -14.01 5.05
CA HIS A 309 -17.09 -15.24 4.73
C HIS A 309 -17.24 -15.46 3.21
N GLU A 310 -16.45 -16.38 2.67
CA GLU A 310 -16.44 -16.72 1.25
C GLU A 310 -17.27 -17.99 0.98
N ARG A 311 -18.27 -17.92 0.07
CA ARG A 311 -19.04 -19.08 -0.38
C ARG A 311 -18.64 -19.55 -1.77
N TYR A 312 -18.57 -20.87 -1.93
CA TYR A 312 -18.15 -21.55 -3.16
C TYR A 312 -19.14 -22.62 -3.61
N GLY A 313 -18.98 -23.06 -4.86
CA GLY A 313 -19.85 -24.06 -5.49
C GLY A 313 -21.05 -23.46 -6.23
N PRO A 314 -21.92 -24.29 -6.85
CA PRO A 314 -23.04 -23.80 -7.66
C PRO A 314 -24.15 -23.13 -6.83
N GLU A 315 -24.48 -21.89 -7.20
CA GLU A 315 -25.56 -21.05 -6.62
C GLU A 315 -26.90 -21.78 -6.44
N GLN A 316 -27.23 -22.68 -7.36
CA GLN A 316 -28.48 -23.45 -7.36
C GLN A 316 -28.65 -24.41 -6.18
N TYR A 317 -27.58 -24.72 -5.43
CA TYR A 317 -27.61 -25.56 -4.23
C TYR A 317 -27.61 -24.77 -2.93
N TRP A 318 -27.12 -23.52 -2.95
CA TRP A 318 -27.22 -22.61 -1.82
C TRP A 318 -28.68 -22.25 -1.49
N ARG A 319 -28.96 -22.19 -0.19
CA ARG A 319 -30.22 -21.74 0.40
C ARG A 319 -29.91 -20.62 1.39
N THR A 320 -30.87 -19.74 1.61
CA THR A 320 -30.76 -18.61 2.52
C THR A 320 -32.07 -18.44 3.25
N GLU A 321 -32.01 -18.37 4.58
CA GLU A 321 -33.17 -18.26 5.46
C GLU A 321 -32.99 -17.06 6.40
N ALA A 322 -34.08 -16.54 6.96
CA ALA A 322 -34.08 -15.33 7.80
C ALA A 322 -34.11 -15.66 9.31
N ASP A 323 -33.29 -16.63 9.70
CA ASP A 323 -32.91 -17.03 11.06
C ASP A 323 -31.36 -16.92 11.16
N GLY A 324 -30.73 -17.17 12.32
CA GLY A 324 -29.25 -17.16 12.48
C GLY A 324 -28.71 -15.97 13.26
N ILE A 325 -27.38 -15.79 13.27
CA ILE A 325 -26.75 -14.49 13.60
C ILE A 325 -26.90 -13.56 12.37
N GLY A 326 -26.58 -12.26 12.46
CA GLY A 326 -26.84 -11.24 11.43
C GLY A 326 -28.32 -10.90 11.17
N GLY A 327 -29.21 -11.89 11.24
CA GLY A 327 -30.55 -11.91 10.65
C GLY A 327 -30.67 -12.79 9.40
N GLN A 328 -29.62 -13.54 9.05
CA GLN A 328 -29.64 -14.53 7.96
C GLN A 328 -28.77 -15.75 8.29
N LEU A 329 -28.91 -16.80 7.49
CA LEU A 329 -28.00 -17.93 7.45
C LEU A 329 -27.97 -18.53 6.05
N HIS A 330 -26.98 -19.37 5.80
CA HIS A 330 -26.84 -20.12 4.56
C HIS A 330 -26.80 -21.63 4.81
N TRP A 331 -27.39 -22.41 3.90
CA TRP A 331 -27.32 -23.88 3.98
C TRP A 331 -27.28 -24.54 2.60
N THR A 332 -26.79 -25.77 2.56
CA THR A 332 -26.84 -26.67 1.40
C THR A 332 -27.32 -28.06 1.85
N ALA A 333 -27.68 -28.92 0.90
CA ALA A 333 -27.88 -30.33 1.20
C ALA A 333 -26.52 -31.03 1.27
N ALA A 334 -26.28 -31.79 2.34
CA ALA A 334 -25.13 -32.66 2.49
C ALA A 334 -25.07 -33.73 1.40
N THR A 335 -23.86 -34.22 1.08
CA THR A 335 -23.64 -35.15 -0.04
C THR A 335 -22.73 -36.32 0.31
N GLU A 336 -22.96 -37.46 -0.36
CA GLU A 336 -22.15 -38.68 -0.27
C GLU A 336 -21.00 -38.73 -1.30
N LEU A 337 -20.60 -37.57 -1.83
CA LEU A 337 -19.59 -37.43 -2.87
C LEU A 337 -18.17 -37.48 -2.31
N GLU A 338 -17.19 -37.80 -3.16
CA GLU A 338 -15.76 -37.81 -2.78
C GLU A 338 -15.21 -36.37 -2.66
N ASP A 339 -15.57 -35.50 -3.61
CA ASP A 339 -15.28 -34.06 -3.61
C ASP A 339 -16.54 -33.25 -3.19
N PRO A 340 -16.41 -32.10 -2.50
CA PRO A 340 -17.53 -31.23 -2.17
C PRO A 340 -18.13 -30.54 -3.41
N SER A 341 -19.45 -30.35 -3.40
CA SER A 341 -20.16 -29.56 -4.43
C SER A 341 -20.16 -28.07 -4.08
N ASN A 342 -20.41 -27.77 -2.81
CA ASN A 342 -20.43 -26.45 -2.21
C ASN A 342 -19.64 -26.46 -0.89
N PHE A 343 -19.07 -25.31 -0.54
CA PHE A 343 -18.32 -25.11 0.70
C PHE A 343 -18.24 -23.63 1.04
N ALA A 344 -17.95 -23.31 2.30
CA ALA A 344 -17.65 -21.94 2.71
C ALA A 344 -16.38 -21.86 3.56
N ILE A 345 -15.77 -20.67 3.58
CA ILE A 345 -14.53 -20.37 4.28
C ILE A 345 -14.74 -19.08 5.07
N TRP A 346 -14.53 -19.13 6.39
CA TRP A 346 -14.32 -17.94 7.22
C TRP A 346 -12.82 -17.68 7.29
N ARG A 347 -12.37 -16.56 6.72
CA ARG A 347 -10.98 -16.06 6.81
C ARG A 347 -10.69 -15.52 8.19
N LEU A 348 -9.49 -15.79 8.70
CA LEU A 348 -9.05 -15.40 10.03
C LEU A 348 -7.69 -14.73 9.99
N TYR A 349 -7.68 -13.41 10.14
CA TYR A 349 -6.47 -12.60 10.25
C TYR A 349 -6.45 -11.95 11.63
N PHE A 350 -5.41 -12.19 12.44
CA PHE A 350 -5.35 -11.70 13.82
C PHE A 350 -4.36 -10.53 13.96
N GLU A 351 -4.72 -9.53 14.77
CA GLU A 351 -3.81 -8.45 15.19
C GLU A 351 -2.66 -8.97 16.09
N GLU A 352 -2.91 -9.99 16.91
CA GLU A 352 -1.89 -10.60 17.78
C GLU A 352 -1.89 -12.13 17.69
N SER A 353 -0.70 -12.75 17.63
CA SER A 353 -0.55 -14.19 17.86
C SER A 353 -1.08 -14.55 19.26
N GLY A 354 -1.93 -15.57 19.34
CA GLY A 354 -2.56 -15.97 20.60
C GLY A 354 -3.26 -17.33 20.55
N LEU A 355 -3.58 -17.83 21.73
CA LEU A 355 -4.44 -18.99 21.91
C LEU A 355 -5.91 -18.54 21.92
N TYR A 356 -6.69 -18.92 20.91
CA TYR A 356 -8.11 -18.59 20.78
C TYR A 356 -8.99 -19.84 20.84
N SER A 357 -10.17 -19.72 21.46
CA SER A 357 -11.27 -20.67 21.26
C SER A 357 -12.01 -20.35 19.97
N VAL A 358 -12.26 -21.36 19.14
CA VAL A 358 -13.01 -21.26 17.88
C VAL A 358 -14.39 -21.88 18.07
N GLU A 359 -15.44 -21.08 17.95
CA GLU A 359 -16.85 -21.51 18.05
C GLU A 359 -17.59 -21.23 16.74
N VAL A 360 -18.48 -22.13 16.34
CA VAL A 360 -19.43 -21.93 15.22
C VAL A 360 -20.84 -21.76 15.75
N HIS A 361 -21.67 -20.98 15.07
CA HIS A 361 -23.10 -20.97 15.30
C HIS A 361 -23.76 -22.13 14.52
N VAL A 362 -24.73 -22.78 15.13
CA VAL A 362 -25.51 -23.86 14.52
C VAL A 362 -26.98 -23.54 14.75
N GLN A 363 -27.76 -23.36 13.68
CA GLN A 363 -29.14 -22.89 13.81
C GLN A 363 -30.16 -23.99 13.45
N SER A 364 -30.86 -24.50 14.45
CA SER A 364 -32.02 -25.38 14.25
C SER A 364 -33.19 -24.57 13.65
N PRO A 365 -34.02 -25.11 12.73
CA PRO A 365 -34.10 -26.51 12.26
C PRO A 365 -33.25 -26.82 11.02
N TRP A 366 -32.47 -25.86 10.51
CA TRP A 366 -31.79 -25.96 9.22
C TRP A 366 -30.54 -26.85 9.25
N ALA A 367 -29.98 -27.04 10.44
CA ALA A 367 -28.77 -27.82 10.68
C ALA A 367 -29.14 -29.27 11.05
N GLU A 368 -28.99 -30.21 10.11
CA GLU A 368 -29.45 -31.61 10.21
C GLU A 368 -28.34 -32.64 9.96
N THR A 369 -27.14 -32.25 9.53
CA THR A 369 -25.99 -33.16 9.37
C THR A 369 -25.47 -33.66 10.73
N HIS A 370 -25.12 -34.94 10.79
CA HIS A 370 -24.44 -35.55 11.93
C HIS A 370 -22.90 -35.52 11.83
N GLN A 371 -22.34 -35.13 10.68
CA GLN A 371 -20.92 -35.31 10.34
C GLN A 371 -20.28 -34.08 9.67
N ALA A 372 -20.67 -32.86 10.08
CA ALA A 372 -20.05 -31.62 9.61
C ALA A 372 -18.55 -31.60 9.93
N ALA A 373 -17.70 -31.58 8.89
CA ALA A 373 -16.25 -31.62 9.01
C ALA A 373 -15.64 -30.22 8.82
N TYR A 374 -15.41 -29.53 9.94
CA TYR A 374 -14.73 -28.24 9.95
C TYR A 374 -13.22 -28.47 9.88
N ARG A 375 -12.57 -27.83 8.91
CA ARG A 375 -11.11 -27.85 8.76
C ARG A 375 -10.55 -26.49 9.13
N ILE A 376 -9.54 -26.47 9.99
CA ILE A 376 -9.01 -25.25 10.61
C ILE A 376 -7.52 -25.14 10.25
N SER A 377 -7.17 -24.16 9.44
CA SER A 377 -5.78 -23.77 9.20
C SER A 377 -5.29 -22.84 10.32
N HIS A 378 -4.12 -23.12 10.87
CA HIS A 378 -3.57 -22.45 12.05
C HIS A 378 -2.03 -22.54 12.07
N ALA A 379 -1.39 -21.92 13.06
CA ALA A 379 0.08 -21.87 13.21
C ALA A 379 0.80 -23.25 13.21
N GLY A 380 0.07 -24.34 13.49
CA GLY A 380 0.61 -25.70 13.52
C GLY A 380 0.40 -26.54 12.26
N GLY A 381 -0.44 -26.08 11.32
CA GLY A 381 -0.87 -26.85 10.15
C GLY A 381 -2.37 -26.74 9.88
N GLU A 382 -3.02 -27.88 9.65
CA GLU A 382 -4.47 -28.02 9.43
C GLU A 382 -5.01 -29.14 10.32
N ASP A 383 -5.94 -28.81 11.22
CA ASP A 383 -6.69 -29.76 12.06
C ASP A 383 -8.13 -29.93 11.51
N VAL A 384 -8.78 -31.05 11.84
CA VAL A 384 -10.16 -31.37 11.40
C VAL A 384 -11.03 -31.77 12.59
N GLU A 385 -12.06 -30.97 12.86
CA GLU A 385 -13.02 -31.20 13.93
C GLU A 385 -14.38 -31.63 13.35
N LEU A 386 -14.99 -32.65 13.96
CA LEU A 386 -16.28 -33.20 13.55
C LEU A 386 -17.40 -32.74 14.50
N LEU A 387 -18.44 -32.11 13.94
CA LEU A 387 -19.60 -31.62 14.68
C LEU A 387 -20.89 -32.31 14.21
N ASP A 388 -21.66 -32.82 15.17
CA ASP A 388 -23.05 -33.24 14.96
C ASP A 388 -23.94 -31.99 15.03
N GLN A 389 -24.22 -31.37 13.87
CA GLN A 389 -25.06 -30.18 13.80
C GLN A 389 -26.51 -30.49 14.21
N ALA A 390 -27.03 -31.67 13.86
CA ALA A 390 -28.37 -32.11 14.24
C ALA A 390 -28.57 -32.25 15.77
N ALA A 391 -27.48 -32.47 16.51
CA ALA A 391 -27.46 -32.48 17.97
C ALA A 391 -27.12 -31.10 18.59
N ALA A 392 -26.99 -30.05 17.78
CA ALA A 392 -26.61 -28.70 18.18
C ALA A 392 -27.68 -27.64 17.87
N ASP A 393 -27.54 -26.50 18.54
CA ASP A 393 -28.39 -25.30 18.45
C ASP A 393 -27.72 -24.17 19.25
N GLY A 394 -27.48 -23.03 18.62
CA GLY A 394 -26.60 -21.98 19.12
C GLY A 394 -25.11 -22.33 19.06
N TRP A 395 -24.27 -21.43 19.59
CA TRP A 395 -22.80 -21.54 19.62
C TRP A 395 -22.24 -22.90 20.09
N ARG A 396 -21.27 -23.43 19.35
CA ARG A 396 -20.53 -24.67 19.66
C ARG A 396 -19.04 -24.50 19.46
N LEU A 397 -18.27 -24.82 20.50
CA LEU A 397 -16.81 -24.92 20.42
C LEU A 397 -16.40 -26.04 19.47
N LEU A 398 -15.58 -25.71 18.48
CA LEU A 398 -14.81 -26.67 17.70
C LEU A 398 -13.52 -27.03 18.46
N THR A 399 -12.63 -26.06 18.66
CA THR A 399 -11.29 -26.29 19.20
C THR A 399 -10.72 -25.05 19.92
N ASN A 400 -9.61 -25.23 20.63
CA ASN A 400 -8.80 -24.16 21.22
C ASN A 400 -7.40 -24.23 20.61
N VAL A 401 -7.04 -23.25 19.76
CA VAL A 401 -5.88 -23.37 18.88
C VAL A 401 -5.03 -22.09 18.87
N GLN A 402 -3.73 -22.27 18.64
CA GLN A 402 -2.80 -21.17 18.47
C GLN A 402 -2.89 -20.65 17.03
N PHE A 403 -3.20 -19.37 16.88
CA PHE A 403 -3.05 -18.62 15.64
C PHE A 403 -1.83 -17.69 15.72
N ASP A 404 -1.32 -17.32 14.56
CA ASP A 404 -0.32 -16.29 14.39
C ASP A 404 -0.93 -15.02 13.78
N ALA A 405 -0.34 -13.86 14.10
CA ALA A 405 -0.71 -12.58 13.49
C ALA A 405 -0.34 -12.53 11.99
N ALA A 406 -0.93 -11.59 11.26
CA ALA A 406 -0.61 -11.28 9.86
C ALA A 406 -0.50 -12.52 8.94
N SER A 407 -1.42 -13.48 9.12
CA SER A 407 -1.41 -14.79 8.47
C SER A 407 -2.80 -15.18 7.98
N ASP A 408 -2.89 -15.76 6.76
CA ASP A 408 -4.13 -16.30 6.17
C ASP A 408 -4.51 -17.64 6.83
N HIS A 409 -5.02 -17.55 8.06
CA HIS A 409 -5.69 -18.66 8.72
C HIS A 409 -7.16 -18.72 8.29
N TRP A 410 -7.79 -19.88 8.44
CA TRP A 410 -9.18 -20.05 8.03
C TRP A 410 -9.87 -21.21 8.74
N VAL A 411 -11.20 -21.12 8.83
CA VAL A 411 -12.09 -22.25 9.11
C VAL A 411 -12.89 -22.51 7.84
N ARG A 412 -12.90 -23.76 7.37
CA ARG A 412 -13.63 -24.19 6.18
C ARG A 412 -14.61 -25.31 6.52
N LEU A 413 -15.80 -25.23 5.94
CA LEU A 413 -16.81 -26.29 6.02
C LEU A 413 -17.20 -26.74 4.60
N ASP A 414 -17.23 -28.05 4.36
CA ASP A 414 -17.58 -28.69 3.09
C ASP A 414 -18.91 -29.46 3.20
N ASP A 415 -19.66 -29.56 2.09
CA ASP A 415 -20.93 -30.32 2.04
C ASP A 415 -20.78 -31.84 1.87
N ASN A 416 -19.58 -32.38 1.64
CA ASN A 416 -19.32 -33.82 1.45
C ASN A 416 -19.18 -34.58 2.79
N THR A 417 -20.19 -34.47 3.67
CA THR A 417 -20.22 -35.14 4.98
C THR A 417 -20.27 -36.67 4.90
N GLY A 418 -20.57 -37.23 3.73
CA GLY A 418 -20.79 -38.65 3.50
C GLY A 418 -22.26 -39.09 3.66
N GLU A 419 -23.16 -38.16 3.99
CA GLU A 419 -24.59 -38.41 4.15
C GLU A 419 -25.34 -38.30 2.80
N PRO A 420 -26.44 -39.07 2.56
CA PRO A 420 -27.00 -39.17 1.22
C PRO A 420 -27.73 -37.90 0.76
N VAL A 421 -27.34 -37.34 -0.37
CA VAL A 421 -27.98 -36.13 -0.96
C VAL A 421 -29.48 -36.35 -1.28
N ALA A 422 -29.88 -37.61 -1.44
CA ALA A 422 -31.27 -38.01 -1.64
C ALA A 422 -32.17 -37.89 -0.39
N GLU A 423 -31.58 -37.60 0.78
CA GLU A 423 -32.30 -37.32 2.03
C GLU A 423 -32.42 -35.81 2.32
N GLU A 424 -31.81 -34.94 1.48
CA GLU A 424 -31.83 -33.46 1.53
C GLU A 424 -31.39 -32.84 2.89
N ILE A 425 -30.62 -33.60 3.68
CA ILE A 425 -30.09 -33.25 5.01
C ILE A 425 -29.36 -31.91 4.97
N GLY A 426 -29.84 -30.91 5.73
CA GLY A 426 -29.23 -29.58 5.78
C GLY A 426 -27.88 -29.52 6.50
N ILE A 427 -26.91 -28.83 5.89
CA ILE A 427 -25.66 -28.39 6.52
C ILE A 427 -25.61 -26.85 6.53
N VAL A 428 -25.42 -26.27 7.72
CA VAL A 428 -25.54 -24.82 7.96
C VAL A 428 -24.18 -24.12 8.04
N TYR A 429 -24.17 -22.91 7.48
CA TYR A 429 -23.13 -21.91 7.47
C TYR A 429 -23.79 -20.61 7.99
N ASP A 430 -23.33 -20.14 9.13
CA ASP A 430 -23.86 -19.03 9.95
C ASP A 430 -22.60 -18.28 10.47
N ALA A 431 -22.64 -17.62 11.62
CA ALA A 431 -21.46 -16.96 12.16
C ALA A 431 -20.39 -17.90 12.77
N LEU A 432 -19.13 -17.48 12.67
CA LEU A 432 -18.00 -17.97 13.47
C LEU A 432 -17.66 -16.96 14.57
N ARG A 433 -17.36 -17.42 15.79
CA ARG A 433 -16.78 -16.59 16.87
C ARG A 433 -15.41 -17.13 17.24
N VAL A 434 -14.45 -16.22 17.40
CA VAL A 434 -13.17 -16.49 18.04
C VAL A 434 -13.05 -15.65 19.31
N THR A 435 -12.41 -16.18 20.36
CA THR A 435 -12.25 -15.47 21.64
C THR A 435 -10.91 -15.84 22.28
N ARG A 436 -10.12 -14.85 22.71
CA ARG A 436 -8.77 -15.09 23.24
C ARG A 436 -8.78 -15.70 24.64
N LEU A 437 -7.90 -16.65 24.88
CA LEU A 437 -7.82 -17.43 26.12
C LEU A 437 -6.59 -17.10 27.00
N ASP A 438 -5.52 -16.54 26.42
CA ASP A 438 -4.25 -16.25 27.10
C ASP A 438 -4.12 -14.79 27.59
N GLY A 439 -4.95 -13.86 27.09
CA GLY A 439 -4.95 -12.43 27.45
C GLY A 439 -5.60 -12.05 28.80
N GLY A 440 -6.12 -13.00 29.59
CA GLY A 440 -6.91 -12.76 30.81
C GLY A 440 -6.10 -12.26 32.03
N GLY A 441 -5.49 -11.07 31.93
CA GLY A 441 -4.34 -10.67 32.73
C GLY A 441 -4.47 -9.55 33.78
N ASP A 442 -5.63 -8.87 33.95
CA ASP A 442 -5.77 -7.88 35.05
C ASP A 442 -6.28 -8.52 36.35
N SER A 443 -5.62 -8.15 37.45
CA SER A 443 -5.82 -8.67 38.79
C SER A 443 -6.84 -7.88 39.61
N THR A 444 -7.91 -7.36 39.00
CA THR A 444 -9.06 -6.80 39.73
C THR A 444 -10.05 -7.89 40.17
N GLY A 445 -9.57 -8.82 40.99
CA GLY A 445 -10.43 -9.73 41.74
C GLY A 445 -11.31 -8.95 42.69
N GLY A 446 -12.54 -8.63 42.27
CA GLY A 446 -13.55 -7.89 43.02
C GLY A 446 -14.07 -8.67 44.23
N ALA A 447 -13.24 -8.82 45.25
CA ALA A 447 -13.64 -9.41 46.52
C ALA A 447 -14.75 -8.58 47.17
N ASN A 448 -15.87 -9.23 47.51
CA ASN A 448 -17.00 -8.59 48.18
C ASN A 448 -16.55 -7.90 49.49
N ASP A 449 -16.72 -6.60 49.57
CA ASP A 449 -16.44 -5.84 50.79
C ASP A 449 -17.65 -5.86 51.76
N THR A 450 -17.37 -6.10 53.04
CA THR A 450 -18.30 -6.08 54.17
C THR A 450 -19.69 -6.75 53.99
N GLY A 451 -19.72 -8.06 54.23
CA GLY A 451 -20.78 -8.62 55.08
C GLY A 451 -20.65 -8.10 56.53
N GLU A 452 -21.74 -8.12 57.29
CA GLU A 452 -21.80 -7.49 58.62
C GLU A 452 -20.97 -8.23 59.70
N ASP A 453 -20.25 -7.47 60.53
CA ASP A 453 -19.67 -7.92 61.82
C ASP A 453 -20.81 -8.17 62.83
N PRO A 454 -20.81 -9.30 63.54
CA PRO A 454 -20.49 -9.17 64.97
C PRO A 454 -19.71 -10.34 65.62
N ASP A 455 -18.75 -9.93 66.47
CA ASP A 455 -18.39 -10.50 67.78
C ASP A 455 -17.42 -11.71 67.84
N GLY A 456 -16.25 -11.46 68.44
CA GLY A 456 -15.94 -12.19 69.68
C GLY A 456 -14.59 -12.91 69.84
N THR A 457 -13.77 -12.40 70.77
CA THR A 457 -12.87 -13.14 71.70
C THR A 457 -11.54 -13.77 71.21
N THR A 458 -10.42 -13.23 71.72
CA THR A 458 -9.23 -13.88 72.39
C THR A 458 -8.78 -15.30 71.97
N ASP A 459 -7.50 -15.66 71.82
CA ASP A 459 -6.28 -15.31 72.61
C ASP A 459 -4.97 -15.77 71.86
N PRO A 460 -3.72 -15.39 72.25
CA PRO A 460 -2.50 -15.62 71.45
C PRO A 460 -1.46 -16.63 72.02
N GLY A 461 -0.47 -17.08 71.23
CA GLY A 461 0.80 -17.58 71.79
C GLY A 461 1.79 -18.39 70.90
N GLY A 462 3.10 -18.09 71.04
CA GLY A 462 4.27 -18.96 70.71
C GLY A 462 4.96 -18.71 69.35
N THR A 463 6.26 -18.36 69.20
CA THR A 463 7.56 -18.96 69.63
C THR A 463 7.95 -20.27 68.89
N THR A 464 9.14 -20.50 68.31
CA THR A 464 10.43 -19.76 68.29
C THR A 464 11.39 -20.29 67.20
N LEU A 465 12.41 -19.51 66.78
CA LEU A 465 13.62 -19.94 66.02
C LEU A 465 14.76 -20.39 66.98
N PRO A 466 15.71 -21.28 66.58
CA PRO A 466 16.94 -20.93 65.79
C PRO A 466 17.40 -22.06 64.80
N GLY A 467 18.51 -21.99 64.02
CA GLY A 467 19.47 -20.92 63.69
C GLY A 467 20.90 -21.42 63.33
N GLY A 468 21.51 -20.90 62.25
CA GLY A 468 22.95 -21.03 61.85
C GLY A 468 23.33 -22.21 60.92
N THR A 469 24.52 -22.29 60.29
CA THR A 469 25.59 -21.29 59.99
C THR A 469 26.68 -21.86 59.05
N GLY A 470 26.98 -21.19 57.92
CA GLY A 470 28.32 -21.09 57.26
C GLY A 470 29.02 -22.31 56.62
N GLY A 471 29.85 -22.06 55.58
CA GLY A 471 30.82 -23.03 55.02
C GLY A 471 31.25 -22.74 53.57
N SER A 472 32.55 -22.56 53.32
CA SER A 472 33.17 -22.22 52.02
C SER A 472 34.12 -23.33 51.51
N GLY A 473 34.40 -23.40 50.20
CA GLY A 473 35.56 -24.15 49.68
C GLY A 473 35.59 -24.34 48.17
N ASP A 474 36.68 -23.90 47.52
CA ASP A 474 36.97 -24.07 46.09
C ASP A 474 37.74 -25.36 45.77
N SER A 475 37.73 -25.82 44.51
CA SER A 475 38.84 -26.54 43.86
C SER A 475 38.69 -26.53 42.32
N GLU A 476 39.80 -26.41 41.60
CA GLU A 476 39.91 -26.61 40.15
C GLU A 476 40.30 -28.07 39.84
N ASP A 477 40.14 -28.52 38.58
CA ASP A 477 41.25 -29.15 37.84
C ASP A 477 41.03 -29.11 36.30
N THR A 478 42.05 -29.49 35.53
CA THR A 478 42.17 -29.28 34.07
C THR A 478 42.64 -30.52 33.30
N PHE A 479 42.86 -30.38 31.98
CA PHE A 479 43.54 -31.23 30.96
C PHE A 479 42.62 -31.55 29.75
N ALA A 480 43.10 -31.85 28.53
CA ALA A 480 44.23 -31.38 27.69
C ALA A 480 44.15 -32.11 26.32
N LEU A 481 44.46 -31.43 25.21
CA LEU A 481 44.67 -32.01 23.86
C LEU A 481 46.12 -32.58 23.75
N PRO A 482 46.61 -33.31 22.69
CA PRO A 482 46.29 -33.20 21.24
C PRO A 482 46.37 -34.56 20.45
N PRO A 483 46.92 -34.66 19.21
CA PRO A 483 46.30 -34.39 17.89
C PRO A 483 46.40 -35.60 16.89
N LEU A 484 45.94 -35.43 15.63
CA LEU A 484 46.69 -35.73 14.37
C LEU A 484 45.90 -35.31 13.10
N ASN A 485 46.41 -35.58 11.88
CA ASN A 485 46.26 -34.75 10.67
C ASN A 485 46.03 -35.52 9.33
N ASP A 486 45.75 -34.77 8.25
CA ASP A 486 45.83 -35.07 6.79
C ASP A 486 44.72 -35.90 6.09
N GLY A 487 44.26 -35.46 4.89
CA GLY A 487 43.41 -36.28 3.98
C GLY A 487 42.48 -35.59 2.94
N ASP A 488 43.04 -34.87 1.95
CA ASP A 488 42.56 -34.50 0.59
C ASP A 488 41.05 -34.33 0.18
N ASP A 489 40.81 -33.18 -0.48
CA ASP A 489 40.06 -32.90 -1.73
C ASP A 489 38.64 -33.46 -2.04
N GLY A 490 37.75 -32.52 -2.38
CA GLY A 490 36.47 -32.75 -3.07
C GLY A 490 35.68 -31.46 -3.28
N GLY A 491 35.89 -30.77 -4.42
CA GLY A 491 35.38 -29.40 -4.64
C GLY A 491 33.90 -29.28 -5.04
N GLY A 492 33.29 -28.16 -4.65
CA GLY A 492 31.95 -27.71 -5.07
C GLY A 492 31.80 -26.20 -4.88
N CYS A 493 31.11 -25.51 -5.79
CA CYS A 493 30.97 -24.06 -5.78
C CYS A 493 29.98 -23.58 -4.69
N GLY A 494 30.28 -22.46 -4.06
CA GLY A 494 29.37 -21.81 -3.11
C GLY A 494 29.71 -20.33 -2.89
N CYS A 495 28.92 -19.44 -3.48
CA CYS A 495 28.95 -18.02 -3.12
C CYS A 495 28.39 -17.86 -1.70
N ARG A 496 29.05 -17.04 -0.87
CA ARG A 496 28.50 -16.60 0.42
C ARG A 496 28.66 -15.09 0.57
N SER A 497 27.64 -14.49 1.16
CA SER A 497 27.56 -13.06 1.48
C SER A 497 28.63 -12.62 2.47
N THR A 498 29.08 -11.38 2.35
CA THR A 498 30.09 -10.76 3.22
C THR A 498 29.50 -9.56 3.97
N THR A 499 28.98 -9.81 5.17
CA THR A 499 28.57 -8.73 6.10
C THR A 499 29.81 -8.07 6.74
N PRO A 500 29.98 -6.74 6.71
CA PRO A 500 31.07 -6.07 7.40
C PRO A 500 30.93 -6.10 8.93
N SER A 501 32.05 -6.27 9.64
CA SER A 501 32.08 -6.29 11.11
C SER A 501 32.11 -4.88 11.71
N ARG A 502 31.34 -4.63 12.78
CA ARG A 502 31.42 -3.40 13.59
C ARG A 502 32.75 -3.34 14.34
N ALA A 503 33.48 -2.23 14.23
CA ALA A 503 34.68 -1.94 15.01
C ALA A 503 34.50 -0.69 15.89
N THR A 504 34.79 -0.82 17.18
CA THR A 504 34.58 0.24 18.19
C THR A 504 35.90 0.91 18.59
N PRO A 505 35.99 2.26 18.63
CA PRO A 505 36.97 2.98 19.42
C PRO A 505 36.35 3.54 20.72
N GLY A 506 37.14 3.66 21.78
CA GLY A 506 36.64 3.91 23.13
C GLY A 506 36.61 5.37 23.61
N LEU A 507 35.55 5.68 24.36
CA LEU A 507 35.53 6.45 25.62
C LEU A 507 36.44 7.69 25.76
N LEU A 508 35.82 8.86 25.93
CA LEU A 508 36.34 9.88 26.85
C LEU A 508 35.18 10.54 27.63
N LEU A 509 35.40 10.80 28.93
CA LEU A 509 34.39 11.29 29.86
C LEU A 509 34.75 12.70 30.36
N LEU A 510 33.82 13.66 30.27
CA LEU A 510 33.98 15.00 30.87
C LEU A 510 32.67 15.50 31.48
N LEU A 511 32.72 15.90 32.76
CA LEU A 511 31.60 16.54 33.46
C LEU A 511 31.59 18.06 33.20
N ALA A 512 30.38 18.62 33.10
CA ALA A 512 30.13 20.05 33.34
C ALA A 512 28.86 20.21 34.19
N LEU A 513 28.82 21.24 35.04
CA LEU A 513 27.76 21.43 36.03
C LEU A 513 26.51 22.08 35.42
N GLY A 514 25.33 21.58 35.78
CA GLY A 514 24.04 22.16 35.37
C GLY A 514 23.64 23.40 36.18
N LEU A 515 22.68 24.17 35.66
CA LEU A 515 22.11 25.35 36.32
C LEU A 515 20.59 25.42 36.09
N ARG A 516 19.81 25.09 37.13
CA ARG A 516 18.35 25.32 37.13
C ARG A 516 18.07 26.83 37.04
N ARG A 517 17.16 27.25 36.16
CA ARG A 517 16.40 28.51 36.34
C ARG A 517 14.92 28.22 36.56
N ARG A 518 14.29 29.07 37.38
CA ARG A 518 12.93 28.89 37.89
C ARG A 518 11.90 29.54 36.98
N ARG A 519 10.65 29.04 37.02
CA ARG A 519 9.46 29.81 36.62
C ARG A 519 9.45 31.18 37.31
N ALA A 520 9.02 32.20 36.59
CA ALA A 520 8.49 33.44 37.16
C ALA A 520 7.10 33.69 36.55
N ARG A 521 6.07 33.77 37.42
CA ARG A 521 4.77 34.36 37.13
C ARG A 521 4.73 35.69 37.87
N THR A 522 4.35 36.77 37.19
CA THR A 522 3.41 37.83 37.64
C THR A 522 3.40 38.92 36.57
N GLY A 523 2.21 39.43 36.27
CA GLY A 523 1.90 40.41 35.22
C GLY A 523 0.41 40.33 34.96
#